data_AF-A0A3Q7TEG1-F1
#
_entry.id   AF-A0A3Q7TEG1-F1
#
_cell.length_a   1.000
_cell.length_b   1.000
_cell.length_c   1.000
_cell.angle_alpha   90.00
_cell.angle_beta   90.00
_cell.angle_gamma   90.00
#
_symmetry.space_group_name_H-M   'P 1'
#
loop_
_entity.id
_entity.type
_entity.pdbx_description
1 polymer ?
#
loop_
_entity_poly.entity_id
_entity_poly.type
_entity_poly.pdbx_seq_one_letter_code
_entity_poly.pdbx_strand_id
1 'polypeptide(L)'
;MKLLKVLVLVALPLYCFAGSGCLPLEEAINKAIDSQVSIDEYQNFLQPFTYGLEANEAIAELKQCFLQQSDETLSNFALMMVTMGL
;
A
#
# COMPACT_ATOMS: atom_id res chain seq x y z
N MET A 1 17.91 -30.43 19.67
CA MET A 1 17.54 -29.00 19.83
C MET A 1 18.36 -28.02 18.98
N LYS A 2 19.53 -28.40 18.40
CA LYS A 2 20.30 -27.50 17.50
C LYS A 2 19.62 -27.30 16.14
N LEU A 3 19.10 -28.37 15.53
CA LEU A 3 18.41 -28.31 14.24
C LEU A 3 17.17 -27.41 14.25
N LEU A 4 16.37 -27.47 15.32
CA LEU A 4 15.18 -26.61 15.47
C LEU A 4 15.56 -25.12 15.51
N LYS A 5 16.65 -24.76 16.22
CA LYS A 5 17.14 -23.38 16.28
C LYS A 5 17.65 -22.89 14.93
N VAL A 6 18.34 -23.75 14.17
CA VAL A 6 18.77 -23.45 12.80
C VAL A 6 17.56 -23.23 11.89
N LEU A 7 16.53 -24.06 11.99
CA LEU A 7 15.31 -23.92 11.19
C LEU A 7 14.59 -22.58 11.48
N VAL A 8 14.46 -22.21 12.75
CA VAL A 8 13.84 -20.94 13.16
C VAL A 8 14.66 -19.74 12.67
N LEU A 9 15.99 -19.79 12.74
CA LEU A 9 16.86 -18.71 12.27
C LEU A 9 16.84 -18.56 10.74
N VAL A 10 16.64 -19.64 9.99
CA VAL A 10 16.50 -19.60 8.52
C VAL A 10 15.12 -19.08 8.11
N ALA A 11 14.08 -19.36 8.90
CA ALA A 11 12.74 -18.85 8.65
C ALA A 11 12.56 -17.39 9.12
N LEU A 12 13.33 -16.92 10.11
CA LEU A 12 13.24 -15.56 10.66
C LEU A 12 13.32 -14.44 9.61
N PRO A 13 14.26 -14.46 8.64
CA PRO A 13 14.29 -13.50 7.55
C PRO A 13 12.99 -13.52 6.75
N LEU A 14 12.46 -14.70 6.44
CA LEU A 14 11.21 -14.86 5.68
C LEU A 14 10.01 -14.28 6.45
N TYR A 15 10.00 -14.36 7.79
CA TYR A 15 8.98 -13.71 8.61
C TYR A 15 9.11 -12.18 8.67
N CYS A 16 10.33 -11.65 8.52
CA CYS A 16 10.57 -10.20 8.43
C CYS A 16 10.37 -9.61 7.02
N PHE A 17 10.17 -10.46 6.01
CA PHE A 17 9.85 -10.07 4.62
C PHE A 17 8.38 -10.31 4.24
N ALA A 18 7.52 -10.61 5.22
CA ALA A 18 6.09 -10.58 4.98
C ALA A 18 5.70 -9.10 4.81
N GLY A 19 5.46 -8.67 3.57
CA GLY A 19 4.75 -7.42 3.28
C GLY A 19 3.33 -7.47 3.84
N SER A 20 2.40 -6.72 3.27
CA SER A 20 1.05 -6.64 3.81
C SER A 20 0.27 -7.96 3.85
N GLY A 21 0.74 -8.97 3.11
CA GLY A 21 0.00 -10.21 2.86
C GLY A 21 -1.21 -10.03 1.93
N CYS A 22 -1.39 -8.82 1.38
CA CYS A 22 -2.50 -8.41 0.53
C CYS A 22 -1.98 -7.57 -0.65
N LEU A 23 -1.59 -8.22 -1.74
CA LEU A 23 -1.07 -7.55 -2.94
C LEU A 23 -1.97 -6.41 -3.47
N PRO A 24 -3.31 -6.54 -3.51
CA PRO A 24 -4.15 -5.43 -3.96
C PRO A 24 -4.08 -4.19 -3.07
N LEU A 25 -3.84 -4.37 -1.77
CA LEU A 25 -3.68 -3.26 -0.83
C LEU A 25 -2.34 -2.55 -1.02
N GLU A 26 -1.26 -3.31 -1.20
CA GLU A 26 0.05 -2.76 -1.57
C GLU A 26 -0.03 -1.93 -2.86
N GLU A 27 -0.70 -2.46 -3.89
CA GLU A 27 -0.86 -1.76 -5.15
C GLU A 27 -1.78 -0.53 -5.02
N ALA A 28 -2.83 -0.59 -4.21
CA ALA A 28 -3.66 0.58 -3.90
C ALA A 28 -2.82 1.71 -3.29
N ILE A 29 -1.97 1.40 -2.31
CA ILE A 29 -1.09 2.38 -1.68
C ILE A 29 -0.09 2.97 -2.67
N ASN A 30 0.58 2.10 -3.44
CA ASN A 30 1.56 2.53 -4.44
C ASN A 30 0.93 3.46 -5.48
N LYS A 31 -0.27 3.12 -5.98
CA LYS A 31 -1.02 3.98 -6.90
C LYS A 31 -1.53 5.26 -6.24
N ALA A 32 -1.84 5.24 -4.94
CA ALA A 32 -2.30 6.43 -4.23
C ALA A 32 -1.17 7.49 -4.15
N ILE A 33 0.04 7.08 -3.78
CA ILE A 33 1.19 7.98 -3.59
C ILE A 33 1.93 8.34 -4.87
N ASP A 34 1.72 7.62 -5.98
CA ASP A 34 2.32 7.96 -7.26
C ASP A 34 1.65 9.19 -7.89
N SER A 35 2.41 10.27 -8.08
CA SER A 35 1.91 11.52 -8.67
C SER A 35 1.60 11.42 -10.17
N GLN A 36 2.07 10.36 -10.85
CA GLN A 36 1.79 10.11 -12.27
C GLN A 36 0.46 9.37 -12.48
N VAL A 37 -0.08 8.73 -11.44
CA VAL A 37 -1.37 8.04 -11.49
C VAL A 37 -2.50 9.08 -11.40
N SER A 38 -3.39 9.09 -12.39
CA SER A 38 -4.53 10.00 -12.41
C SER A 38 -5.64 9.56 -11.44
N ILE A 39 -6.59 10.46 -11.16
CA ILE A 39 -7.78 10.15 -10.36
C ILE A 39 -8.59 9.02 -11.02
N ASP A 40 -8.85 9.14 -12.33
CA ASP A 40 -9.61 8.13 -13.07
C ASP A 40 -8.91 6.76 -13.07
N GLU A 41 -7.58 6.72 -13.22
CA GLU A 41 -6.83 5.47 -13.15
C GLU A 41 -6.96 4.82 -11.78
N TYR A 42 -6.86 5.61 -10.71
CA TYR A 42 -6.99 5.12 -9.34
C TYR A 42 -8.41 4.61 -9.03
N GLN A 43 -9.44 5.34 -9.46
CA GLN A 43 -10.84 4.90 -9.34
C GLN A 43 -11.10 3.61 -10.12
N ASN A 44 -10.61 3.50 -11.35
CA ASN A 44 -10.74 2.29 -12.16
C ASN A 44 -10.05 1.09 -11.51
N PHE A 45 -8.88 1.29 -10.89
CA PHE A 45 -8.20 0.24 -10.14
C PHE A 45 -9.02 -0.24 -8.93
N LEU A 46 -9.68 0.67 -8.20
CA LEU A 46 -10.47 0.34 -7.02
C LEU A 46 -11.92 -0.08 -7.29
N GLN A 47 -12.40 0.08 -8.53
CA GLN A 47 -13.76 -0.26 -8.94
C GLN A 47 -14.23 -1.68 -8.55
N PRO A 48 -13.38 -2.73 -8.55
CA PRO A 48 -13.79 -4.06 -8.07
C PRO A 48 -14.11 -4.13 -6.56
N PHE A 49 -13.67 -3.16 -5.77
CA PHE A 49 -13.79 -3.11 -4.31
C PHE A 49 -14.78 -2.07 -3.80
N THR A 50 -15.26 -1.19 -4.68
CA THR A 50 -16.16 -0.09 -4.34
C THR A 50 -17.48 -0.20 -5.07
N TYR A 51 -18.56 0.31 -4.45
CA TYR A 51 -19.89 0.30 -5.05
C TYR A 51 -20.64 1.57 -4.67
N GLY A 52 -21.35 2.14 -5.62
CA GLY A 52 -22.12 3.38 -5.44
C GLY A 52 -21.34 4.63 -5.81
N LEU A 53 -22.08 5.72 -6.00
CA LEU A 53 -21.54 7.02 -6.40
C LEU A 53 -20.69 7.62 -5.26
N GLU A 54 -21.16 7.51 -4.03
CA GLU A 54 -20.53 8.07 -2.84
C GLU A 54 -19.15 7.45 -2.59
N ALA A 55 -19.01 6.14 -2.78
CA ALA A 55 -17.73 5.47 -2.66
C ALA A 55 -16.76 5.92 -3.75
N ASN A 56 -17.25 6.11 -4.98
CA ASN A 56 -16.41 6.57 -6.09
C ASN A 56 -15.93 8.01 -5.88
N GLU A 57 -16.80 8.90 -5.40
CA GLU A 57 -16.45 10.28 -5.02
C GLU A 57 -15.41 10.30 -3.89
N ALA A 58 -15.59 9.49 -2.85
CA ALA A 58 -14.62 9.38 -1.76
C ALA A 58 -13.24 8.89 -2.23
N ILE A 59 -13.17 7.97 -3.20
CA ILE A 59 -11.91 7.53 -3.80
C ILE A 59 -11.25 8.65 -4.62
N ALA A 60 -12.02 9.46 -5.35
CA ALA A 60 -11.48 10.62 -6.05
C ALA A 60 -10.90 11.65 -5.09
N GLU A 61 -11.64 11.99 -4.03
CA GLU A 61 -11.17 12.91 -2.99
C GLU A 61 -9.91 12.37 -2.30
N LEU A 62 -9.88 11.08 -1.95
CA LEU A 62 -8.71 10.43 -1.38
C LEU A 62 -7.48 10.57 -2.28
N LYS A 63 -7.62 10.31 -3.59
CA LYS A 63 -6.51 10.47 -4.53
C LYS A 63 -6.07 11.92 -4.66
N GLN A 64 -7.03 12.85 -4.73
CA GLN A 64 -6.75 14.28 -4.79
C GLN A 64 -5.98 14.76 -3.56
N CYS A 65 -6.23 14.20 -2.37
CA CYS A 65 -5.44 14.51 -1.17
C CYS A 65 -3.96 14.14 -1.34
N PHE A 66 -3.66 12.96 -1.91
CA PHE A 66 -2.27 12.55 -2.18
C PHE A 66 -1.60 13.42 -3.24
N LEU A 67 -2.32 13.79 -4.31
CA LEU A 67 -1.81 14.67 -5.36
C LEU A 67 -1.49 16.10 -4.87
N GLN A 68 -2.04 16.51 -3.73
CA GLN A 68 -1.75 17.80 -3.10
C GLN A 68 -0.57 17.75 -2.12
N GLN A 69 0.00 16.56 -1.83
CA GLN A 69 1.13 16.43 -0.94
C GLN A 69 2.46 16.75 -1.64
N SER A 70 3.47 17.16 -0.86
CA SER A 70 4.83 17.30 -1.36
C SER A 70 5.48 15.93 -1.56
N ASP A 71 6.51 15.88 -2.42
CA ASP A 71 7.31 14.65 -2.63
C ASP A 71 7.93 14.12 -1.32
N GLU A 72 8.31 15.03 -0.41
CA GLU A 72 8.80 14.65 0.93
C GLU A 72 7.71 13.95 1.76
N THR A 73 6.49 14.49 1.78
CA THR A 73 5.38 13.87 2.51
C THR A 73 5.01 12.51 1.91
N LEU A 74 4.98 12.40 0.57
CA LEU A 74 4.71 11.13 -0.11
C LEU A 74 5.79 10.08 0.19
N SER A 75 7.07 10.50 0.21
CA SER A 75 8.20 9.63 0.57
C SER A 75 8.13 9.19 2.04
N ASN A 76 7.77 10.09 2.94
CA ASN A 76 7.57 9.76 4.36
C ASN A 76 6.38 8.84 4.57
N PHE A 77 5.30 8.99 3.80
CA PHE A 77 4.18 8.08 3.82
C PHE A 77 4.60 6.67 3.37
N ALA A 78 5.35 6.55 2.27
CA ALA A 78 5.89 5.27 1.83
C ALA A 78 6.72 4.58 2.92
N LEU A 79 7.60 5.34 3.60
CA LEU A 79 8.38 4.82 4.72
C LEU A 79 7.51 4.38 5.90
N MET A 80 6.46 5.14 6.21
CA MET A 80 5.49 4.79 7.25
C MET A 80 4.80 3.46 6.92
N MET A 81 4.35 3.26 5.67
CA MET A 81 3.69 2.02 5.24
C MET A 81 4.62 0.81 5.39
N VAL A 82 5.88 0.92 4.93
CA VAL A 82 6.91 -0.13 5.12
C VAL A 82 7.13 -0.44 6.60
N THR A 83 7.17 0.59 7.45
CA THR A 83 7.35 0.42 8.91
C THR A 83 6.14 -0.26 9.56
N MET A 84 4.94 -0.05 9.02
CA MET A 84 3.69 -0.67 9.46
C MET A 84 3.50 -2.10 8.91
N GLY A 85 4.42 -2.59 8.08
CA GLY A 85 4.36 -3.93 7.48
C GLY A 85 3.57 -3.98 6.18
N LEU A 86 3.50 -2.87 5.43
CA LEU A 86 2.95 -2.77 4.08
C LEU A 86 4.06 -2.56 3.05
#